data_AF-A0AAV3YQL7-F1
#
_entry.id   AF-A0AAV3YQL7-F1
#
_cell.length_a   1.000
_cell.length_b   1.000
_cell.length_c   1.000
_cell.angle_alpha   90.00
_cell.angle_beta   90.00
_cell.angle_gamma   90.00
#
_symmetry.space_group_name_H-M   'P 1'
#
loop_
_entity.id
_entity.type
_entity.pdbx_description
1 polymer ?
#
loop_
_entity_poly.entity_id
_entity_poly.type
_entity_poly.pdbx_seq_one_letter_code
_entity_poly.pdbx_strand_id
1 'polypeptide(L)'
;MRKYNINSNLISVIENLYNKATSAVFCNNNIGDWFRTTVWVRQGCLLSPTLFNIFLERIMTDALENHRGTVSIGGRPITNLRFADDIDGLAGNECELASLVEQLDKASSNFGMEISAEKSKIMTNSKESSKKEIKVNGQILESVTKFKYLGSIISGER
;
A
#
# COMPACT_ATOMS: atom_id res chain seq x y z
N MET A 1 -14.70 1.22 -7.10
CA MET A 1 -15.50 2.35 -7.66
C MET A 1 -16.98 2.28 -7.31
N ARG A 2 -17.72 1.21 -7.67
CA ARG A 2 -19.17 1.09 -7.36
C ARG A 2 -19.48 1.22 -5.85
N LYS A 3 -18.68 0.60 -4.97
CA LYS A 3 -18.79 0.73 -3.49
C LYS A 3 -18.66 2.18 -3.00
N TYR A 4 -17.96 3.05 -3.74
CA TYR A 4 -17.77 4.46 -3.39
C TYR A 4 -18.81 5.38 -4.03
N ASN A 5 -19.92 4.81 -4.53
CA ASN A 5 -21.03 5.55 -5.13
C ASN A 5 -20.62 6.45 -6.31
N ILE A 6 -19.59 6.05 -7.07
CA ILE A 6 -19.18 6.75 -8.29
C ILE A 6 -20.22 6.46 -9.38
N ASN A 7 -20.57 7.50 -10.15
CA ASN A 7 -21.56 7.41 -11.23
C ASN A 7 -21.28 6.25 -12.20
N SER A 8 -22.32 5.47 -12.52
CA SER A 8 -22.21 4.27 -13.36
C SER A 8 -21.76 4.57 -14.80
N ASN A 9 -22.13 5.71 -15.37
CA ASN A 9 -21.69 6.10 -16.71
C ASN A 9 -20.19 6.38 -16.72
N LEU A 10 -19.67 7.08 -15.70
CA LEU A 10 -18.24 7.31 -15.56
C LEU A 10 -17.47 5.99 -15.38
N ILE A 11 -17.99 5.07 -14.56
CA ILE A 11 -17.42 3.73 -14.40
C ILE A 11 -17.40 3.02 -15.75
N SER A 12 -18.48 3.05 -16.52
CA SER A 12 -18.53 2.41 -17.84
C SER A 12 -17.53 3.02 -18.83
N VAL A 13 -17.34 4.33 -18.84
CA VAL A 13 -16.31 4.99 -19.67
C VAL A 13 -14.91 4.52 -19.29
N ILE A 14 -14.62 4.40 -17.99
CA ILE A 14 -13.32 3.92 -17.51
C ILE A 14 -13.15 2.43 -17.81
N GLU A 15 -14.16 1.59 -17.57
CA GLU A 15 -14.15 0.17 -17.93
C GLU A 15 -13.86 0.00 -19.43
N ASN A 16 -14.52 0.78 -20.29
CA ASN A 16 -14.28 0.76 -21.74
C ASN A 16 -12.88 1.25 -22.12
N LEU A 17 -12.33 2.24 -21.41
CA LEU A 17 -10.96 2.69 -21.63
C LEU A 17 -9.95 1.55 -21.42
N TYR A 18 -10.15 0.73 -20.39
CA TYR A 18 -9.26 -0.41 -20.06
C TYR A 18 -9.63 -1.70 -20.81
N ASN A 19 -10.85 -1.82 -21.33
CA ASN A 19 -11.31 -3.01 -22.03
C ASN A 19 -10.46 -3.25 -23.28
N LYS A 20 -9.94 -4.48 -23.42
CA LYS A 20 -9.05 -4.89 -24.52
C LYS A 20 -7.85 -3.95 -24.75
N ALA A 21 -7.40 -3.25 -23.70
CA ALA A 21 -6.21 -2.42 -23.76
C ALA A 21 -5.00 -3.23 -24.22
N THR A 22 -4.20 -2.66 -25.12
CA THR A 22 -2.90 -3.20 -25.55
C THR A 22 -1.81 -2.18 -25.27
N SER A 23 -0.61 -2.68 -25.03
CA SER A 23 0.60 -1.87 -24.85
C SER A 23 1.74 -2.46 -25.68
N ALA A 24 2.73 -1.63 -25.98
CA ALA A 24 3.99 -2.04 -26.61
C ALA A 24 5.14 -1.30 -25.92
N VAL A 25 6.33 -1.88 -25.93
CA VAL A 25 7.53 -1.26 -25.35
C VAL A 25 8.22 -0.44 -26.45
N PHE A 26 8.45 0.85 -26.20
CA PHE A 26 9.26 1.70 -27.05
C PHE A 26 10.69 1.79 -26.48
N CYS A 27 11.68 1.33 -27.23
CA CYS A 27 13.08 1.33 -26.83
C CYS A 27 13.99 1.52 -28.05
N ASN A 28 15.04 2.33 -27.94
CA ASN A 28 15.99 2.61 -29.02
C ASN A 28 15.32 2.98 -30.37
N ASN A 29 14.31 3.87 -30.32
CA ASN A 29 13.49 4.27 -31.47
C ASN A 29 12.70 3.15 -32.15
N ASN A 30 12.59 1.97 -31.55
CA ASN A 30 11.81 0.86 -32.06
C ASN A 30 10.61 0.57 -31.16
N ILE A 31 9.48 0.25 -31.77
CA ILE A 31 8.27 -0.24 -31.08
C ILE A 31 8.32 -1.77 -31.15
N GLY A 32 8.30 -2.41 -29.99
CA GLY A 32 8.21 -3.87 -29.88
C GLY A 32 6.82 -4.41 -30.18
N ASP A 33 6.64 -5.71 -30.00
CA ASP A 33 5.35 -6.36 -30.23
C ASP A 33 4.26 -5.87 -29.27
N TRP A 34 3.04 -5.80 -29.80
CA TRP A 34 1.87 -5.44 -29.01
C TRP A 34 1.42 -6.63 -28.16
N PHE A 35 1.17 -6.35 -26.87
CA PHE A 35 0.62 -7.32 -25.95
C PHE A 35 -0.61 -6.75 -25.24
N ARG A 36 -1.53 -7.64 -24.84
CA ARG A 36 -2.73 -7.24 -24.09
C ARG A 36 -2.35 -6.90 -22.65
N THR A 37 -2.81 -5.74 -22.18
CA THR A 37 -2.68 -5.33 -20.78
C THR A 37 -3.91 -5.82 -20.01
N THR A 38 -3.70 -6.71 -19.05
CA THR A 38 -4.77 -7.35 -18.27
C THR A 38 -4.80 -6.94 -16.80
N VAL A 39 -3.71 -6.34 -16.32
CA VAL A 39 -3.50 -5.93 -14.93
C VAL A 39 -2.89 -4.54 -14.89
N TRP A 40 -2.96 -3.90 -13.72
CA TRP A 40 -2.41 -2.58 -13.44
C TRP A 40 -3.15 -1.40 -14.09
N VAL A 41 -2.72 -0.20 -13.71
CA VAL A 41 -3.15 1.07 -14.30
C VAL A 41 -2.17 1.50 -15.39
N ARG A 42 -2.62 2.26 -16.37
CA ARG A 42 -1.76 2.75 -17.48
C ARG A 42 -0.77 3.79 -16.97
N GLN A 43 0.52 3.48 -16.93
CA GLN A 43 1.53 4.47 -16.56
C GLN A 43 1.51 5.68 -17.52
N GLY A 44 1.65 6.89 -16.98
CA GLY A 44 1.54 8.14 -17.74
C GLY A 44 0.12 8.63 -18.03
N CYS A 45 -0.93 7.85 -17.72
CA CYS A 45 -2.31 8.31 -17.83
C CYS A 45 -2.70 9.17 -16.61
N LEU A 46 -3.31 10.34 -16.86
CA LEU A 46 -3.77 11.27 -15.82
C LEU A 46 -4.79 10.65 -14.84
N LEU A 47 -5.55 9.64 -15.28
CA LEU A 47 -6.54 8.95 -14.43
C LEU A 47 -5.91 7.87 -13.53
N SER A 48 -4.75 7.35 -13.92
CA SER A 48 -4.14 6.20 -13.24
C SER A 48 -3.81 6.46 -11.77
N PRO A 49 -3.25 7.62 -11.36
CA PRO A 49 -3.03 7.91 -9.94
C PRO A 49 -4.33 7.87 -9.12
N THR A 50 -5.41 8.45 -9.64
CA THR A 50 -6.71 8.45 -8.97
C THR A 50 -7.29 7.04 -8.85
N LEU A 51 -7.21 6.25 -9.92
CA LEU A 51 -7.68 4.85 -9.90
C LEU A 51 -6.87 3.99 -8.93
N PHE A 52 -5.55 4.21 -8.88
CA PHE A 52 -4.68 3.54 -7.94
C PHE A 52 -5.01 3.93 -6.48
N ASN A 53 -5.26 5.20 -6.20
CA ASN A 53 -5.68 5.64 -4.87
C ASN A 53 -7.02 5.04 -4.44
N ILE A 54 -8.01 4.95 -5.34
CA ILE A 54 -9.29 4.29 -5.06
C ILE A 54 -9.09 2.80 -4.73
N PHE A 55 -8.12 2.17 -5.40
CA PHE A 55 -7.79 0.77 -5.19
C PHE A 55 -7.07 0.54 -3.85
N LEU A 56 -6.04 1.34 -3.54
CA LEU A 56 -5.36 1.32 -2.25
C LEU A 56 -6.32 1.62 -1.09
N GLU A 57 -7.22 2.59 -1.25
CA GLU A 57 -8.23 2.89 -0.24
C GLU A 57 -9.11 1.67 0.04
N ARG A 58 -9.40 0.85 -0.98
CA ARG A 58 -10.18 -0.36 -0.78
C ARG A 58 -9.42 -1.41 0.01
N ILE A 59 -8.15 -1.63 -0.31
CA ILE A 59 -7.27 -2.54 0.44
C ILE A 59 -7.19 -2.09 1.91
N MET A 60 -6.96 -0.80 2.15
CA MET A 60 -6.86 -0.25 3.50
C MET A 60 -8.18 -0.34 4.27
N THR A 61 -9.31 -0.09 3.62
CA THR A 61 -10.64 -0.24 4.24
C THR A 61 -10.85 -1.69 4.69
N ASP A 62 -10.53 -2.66 3.82
CA ASP A 62 -10.73 -4.07 4.11
C ASP A 62 -9.70 -4.57 5.17
N ALA A 63 -8.48 -4.03 5.19
CA ALA A 63 -7.47 -4.31 6.21
C ALA A 63 -7.83 -3.73 7.59
N LEU A 64 -8.46 -2.55 7.64
CA LEU A 64 -8.74 -1.82 8.88
C LEU A 64 -10.15 -2.01 9.45
N GLU A 65 -11.02 -2.78 8.80
CA GLU A 65 -12.45 -2.87 9.12
C GLU A 65 -12.74 -3.14 10.61
N ASN A 66 -11.89 -3.93 11.28
CA ASN A 66 -12.00 -4.26 12.70
C ASN A 66 -10.77 -3.81 13.53
N HIS A 67 -9.92 -2.97 12.94
CA HIS A 67 -8.70 -2.51 13.60
C HIS A 67 -8.98 -1.24 14.42
N ARG A 68 -8.73 -1.30 15.73
CA ARG A 68 -8.80 -0.12 16.61
C ARG A 68 -7.39 0.35 16.93
N GLY A 69 -6.96 1.42 16.27
CA GLY A 69 -5.67 2.04 16.53
C GLY A 69 -5.56 2.61 17.93
N THR A 70 -4.44 2.37 18.60
CA THR A 70 -4.16 2.92 19.93
C THR A 70 -3.31 4.19 19.90
N VAL A 71 -2.64 4.45 18.78
CA VAL A 71 -1.88 5.70 18.55
C VAL A 71 -2.86 6.82 18.22
N SER A 72 -2.71 7.98 18.86
CA SER A 72 -3.55 9.15 18.59
C SER A 72 -2.76 10.46 18.62
N ILE A 73 -3.19 11.43 17.81
CA ILE A 73 -2.68 12.80 17.83
C ILE A 73 -3.87 13.73 18.07
N GLY A 74 -3.81 14.56 19.12
CA GLY A 74 -4.92 15.45 19.48
C GLY A 74 -6.24 14.72 19.78
N GLY A 75 -6.16 13.50 20.34
CA GLY A 75 -7.32 12.66 20.65
C GLY A 75 -7.95 11.94 19.45
N ARG A 76 -7.37 12.07 18.25
CA ARG A 76 -7.83 11.35 17.05
C ARG A 76 -6.93 10.14 16.79
N PRO A 77 -7.47 8.92 16.71
CA PRO A 77 -6.69 7.73 16.35
C PRO A 77 -6.05 7.89 14.96
N ILE A 78 -4.77 7.51 14.85
CA ILE A 78 -4.05 7.47 13.58
C ILE A 78 -3.40 6.10 13.45
N THR A 79 -3.87 5.32 12.49
CA THR A 79 -3.40 3.94 12.24
C THR A 79 -2.43 3.85 11.08
N ASN A 80 -2.43 4.84 10.18
CA ASN A 80 -1.57 4.83 9.01
C ASN A 80 -1.30 6.23 8.45
N LEU A 81 -0.17 6.38 7.77
CA LEU A 81 0.16 7.49 6.87
C LEU A 81 0.44 6.92 5.48
N ARG A 82 0.04 7.62 4.42
CA ARG A 82 0.08 7.08 3.06
C ARG A 82 0.54 8.13 2.07
N PHE A 83 1.49 7.76 1.22
CA PHE A 83 1.94 8.56 0.10
C PHE A 83 2.20 7.66 -1.11
N ALA A 84 1.35 7.78 -2.14
CA ALA A 84 1.36 6.85 -3.28
C ALA A 84 1.34 5.39 -2.80
N ASP A 85 2.34 4.59 -3.15
CA ASP A 85 2.52 3.20 -2.74
C ASP A 85 3.22 3.02 -1.38
N ASP A 86 3.79 4.07 -0.81
CA ASP A 86 4.40 4.03 0.53
C ASP A 86 3.31 4.15 1.62
N ILE A 87 3.25 3.14 2.50
CA ILE A 87 2.30 3.07 3.62
C ILE A 87 3.07 2.88 4.93
N ASP A 88 2.90 3.82 5.85
CA ASP A 88 3.39 3.68 7.22
C ASP A 88 2.26 3.21 8.13
N GLY A 89 2.39 2.03 8.71
CA GLY A 89 1.47 1.52 9.74
C GLY A 89 1.88 1.98 11.13
N LEU A 90 0.94 2.49 11.92
CA LEU A 90 1.16 2.95 13.29
C LEU A 90 0.38 2.10 14.28
N ALA A 91 1.07 1.65 15.32
CA ALA A 91 0.51 0.82 16.39
C ALA A 91 1.19 1.18 17.72
N GLY A 92 0.44 1.10 18.83
CA GLY A 92 0.97 1.45 20.16
C GLY A 92 1.71 0.30 20.85
N ASN A 93 1.62 -0.91 20.30
CA ASN A 93 2.33 -2.09 20.79
C ASN A 93 2.58 -3.12 19.67
N GLU A 94 3.45 -4.09 19.94
CA GLU A 94 3.86 -5.11 18.96
C GLU A 94 2.73 -6.07 18.54
N CYS A 95 1.78 -6.36 19.44
CA CYS A 95 0.66 -7.24 19.10
C CYS A 95 -0.28 -6.56 18.11
N GLU A 96 -0.56 -5.27 18.33
CA GLU A 96 -1.33 -4.43 17.41
C GLU A 96 -0.61 -4.29 16.07
N LEU A 97 0.71 -4.03 16.07
CA LEU A 97 1.50 -3.92 14.84
C LEU A 97 1.49 -5.23 14.04
N ALA A 98 1.71 -6.37 14.70
CA ALA A 98 1.68 -7.68 14.06
C ALA A 98 0.32 -7.95 13.40
N SER A 99 -0.78 -7.66 14.11
CA SER A 99 -2.13 -7.84 13.58
C SER A 99 -2.42 -6.89 12.42
N LEU A 100 -1.95 -5.65 12.47
CA LEU A 100 -2.11 -4.67 11.39
C LEU A 100 -1.41 -5.14 10.12
N VAL A 101 -0.15 -5.58 10.25
CA VAL A 101 0.67 -6.07 9.14
C VAL A 101 0.05 -7.32 8.51
N GLU A 102 -0.41 -8.28 9.33
CA GLU A 102 -1.06 -9.50 8.85
C GLU A 102 -2.36 -9.19 8.09
N GLN A 103 -3.18 -8.28 8.61
CA GLN A 103 -4.43 -7.86 7.95
C GLN A 103 -4.15 -7.16 6.62
N LEU A 104 -3.12 -6.30 6.58
CA LEU A 104 -2.72 -5.59 5.38
C LEU A 104 -2.17 -6.55 4.31
N ASP A 105 -1.35 -7.53 4.70
CA ASP A 105 -0.79 -8.55 3.80
C ASP A 105 -1.88 -9.40 3.17
N LYS A 106 -2.83 -9.89 4.00
CA LYS A 106 -3.99 -10.64 3.54
C LYS A 106 -4.89 -9.82 2.63
N ALA A 107 -5.19 -8.58 2.99
CA ALA A 107 -6.02 -7.69 2.19
C ALA A 107 -5.34 -7.42 0.83
N SER A 108 -4.05 -7.05 0.83
CA SER A 108 -3.29 -6.78 -0.39
C SER A 108 -3.28 -7.97 -1.34
N SER A 109 -3.04 -9.17 -0.80
CA SER A 109 -3.02 -10.43 -1.57
C SER A 109 -4.36 -10.72 -2.26
N ASN A 110 -5.50 -10.45 -1.60
CA ASN A 110 -6.83 -10.63 -2.19
C ASN A 110 -7.07 -9.73 -3.41
N PHE A 111 -6.33 -8.63 -3.51
CA PHE A 111 -6.38 -7.69 -4.62
C PHE A 111 -5.23 -7.90 -5.63
N GLY A 112 -4.41 -8.94 -5.45
CA GLY A 112 -3.26 -9.23 -6.32
C GLY A 112 -2.09 -8.25 -6.14
N MET A 113 -2.01 -7.57 -4.99
CA MET A 113 -0.85 -6.78 -4.59
C MET A 113 0.02 -7.57 -3.63
N GLU A 114 1.32 -7.30 -3.68
CA GLU A 114 2.32 -7.91 -2.79
C GLU A 114 3.04 -6.81 -2.02
N ILE A 115 3.16 -6.98 -0.70
CA ILE A 115 3.97 -6.10 0.14
C ILE A 115 5.42 -6.60 0.08
N SER A 116 6.35 -5.71 -0.28
CA SER A 116 7.77 -6.05 -0.32
C SER A 116 8.35 -6.14 1.09
N ALA A 117 8.53 -7.35 1.61
CA ALA A 117 9.18 -7.58 2.90
C ALA A 117 10.63 -7.05 2.96
N GLU A 118 11.33 -7.02 1.82
CA GLU A 118 12.67 -6.45 1.71
C GLU A 118 12.68 -4.93 1.99
N LYS A 119 11.70 -4.21 1.46
CA LYS A 119 11.60 -2.74 1.57
C LYS A 119 10.90 -2.30 2.85
N SER A 120 9.97 -3.10 3.36
CA SER A 120 9.25 -2.82 4.60
C SER A 120 10.15 -3.05 5.81
N LYS A 121 10.18 -2.08 6.72
CA LYS A 121 10.97 -2.13 7.96
C LYS A 121 10.11 -1.80 9.16
N ILE A 122 10.57 -2.24 10.33
CA ILE A 122 9.97 -1.90 11.62
C ILE A 122 10.84 -0.88 12.31
N MET A 123 10.22 0.19 12.81
CA MET A 123 10.86 1.15 13.71
C MET A 123 10.07 1.22 15.01
N THR A 124 10.78 1.32 16.13
CA THR A 124 10.20 1.42 17.46
C THR A 124 10.85 2.55 18.25
N ASN A 125 10.07 3.22 19.09
CA ASN A 125 10.56 4.17 20.10
C ASN A 125 10.74 3.51 21.48
N SER A 126 10.44 2.21 21.60
CA SER A 126 10.66 1.44 22.82
C SER A 126 12.15 1.20 23.04
N LYS A 127 12.58 1.20 24.31
CA LYS A 127 13.92 0.77 24.72
C LYS A 127 14.04 -0.75 24.84
N GLU A 128 12.92 -1.45 24.88
CA GLU A 128 12.88 -2.91 24.96
C GLU A 128 12.99 -3.52 23.57
N SER A 129 13.77 -4.59 23.44
CA SER A 129 13.86 -5.38 22.22
C SER A 129 12.51 -6.06 21.94
N SER A 130 12.09 -6.07 20.69
CA SER A 130 10.82 -6.68 20.33
C SER A 130 10.79 -8.17 20.62
N LYS A 131 9.71 -8.63 21.24
CA LYS A 131 9.54 -10.04 21.62
C LYS A 131 8.75 -10.82 20.56
N LYS A 132 8.09 -10.13 19.64
CA LYS A 132 7.24 -10.73 18.61
C LYS A 132 7.86 -10.62 17.22
N GLU A 133 7.90 -11.75 16.51
CA GLU A 133 8.21 -11.75 15.07
C GLU A 133 7.01 -11.20 14.29
N ILE A 134 7.24 -10.16 13.50
CA ILE A 134 6.24 -9.59 12.60
C ILE A 134 6.63 -9.97 11.18
N LYS A 135 5.67 -10.52 10.43
CA LYS A 135 5.91 -11.15 9.14
C LYS A 135 5.05 -10.56 8.04
N VAL A 136 5.60 -10.49 6.84
CA VAL A 136 4.92 -10.19 5.58
C VAL A 136 5.30 -11.29 4.60
N ASN A 137 4.32 -11.91 3.93
CA ASN A 137 4.57 -13.04 3.02
C ASN A 137 5.43 -14.15 3.66
N GLY A 138 5.25 -14.37 4.97
CA GLY A 138 6.03 -15.33 5.77
C GLY A 138 7.46 -14.92 6.10
N GLN A 139 7.96 -13.79 5.57
CA GLN A 139 9.30 -13.26 5.86
C GLN A 139 9.26 -12.34 7.08
N ILE A 140 10.23 -12.48 7.97
CA ILE A 140 10.35 -11.62 9.16
C ILE A 140 10.82 -10.23 8.71
N LEU A 141 10.09 -9.19 9.10
CA LEU A 141 10.47 -7.81 8.85
C LEU A 141 11.67 -7.42 9.69
N GLU A 142 12.62 -6.71 9.07
CA GLU A 142 13.80 -6.20 9.75
C GLU A 142 13.46 -4.98 10.62
N SER A 143 13.95 -4.99 11.86
CA SER A 143 13.88 -3.84 12.77
C SER A 143 15.08 -2.93 12.57
N VAL A 144 14.84 -1.64 12.36
CA VAL A 144 15.87 -0.61 12.08
C VAL A 144 15.74 0.58 13.01
N THR A 145 16.85 1.29 13.26
CA THR A 145 16.88 2.54 14.05
C THR A 145 16.85 3.79 13.17
N LYS A 146 17.13 3.64 11.87
CA LYS A 146 17.12 4.70 10.85
C LYS A 146 16.47 4.17 9.59
N PHE A 147 15.61 4.97 8.97
CA PHE A 147 14.93 4.61 7.72
C PHE A 147 14.79 5.84 6.83
N LYS A 148 14.95 5.65 5.52
CA LYS A 148 14.75 6.72 4.53
C LYS A 148 13.30 6.70 4.06
N TYR A 149 12.51 7.67 4.50
CA TYR A 149 11.11 7.82 4.14
C TYR A 149 10.91 9.11 3.34
N LEU A 150 10.36 9.00 2.12
CA LEU A 150 10.08 10.13 1.22
C LEU A 150 11.26 11.10 1.04
N GLY A 151 12.48 10.56 0.95
CA GLY A 151 13.70 11.35 0.78
C GLY A 151 14.33 11.89 2.07
N SER A 152 13.64 11.78 3.20
CA SER A 152 14.14 12.20 4.53
C SER A 152 14.55 11.01 5.38
N ILE A 153 15.54 11.18 6.26
CA ILE A 153 15.93 10.15 7.21
C ILE A 153 15.12 10.33 8.49
N ILE A 154 14.37 9.31 8.86
CA ILE A 154 13.74 9.18 10.16
C ILE A 154 14.68 8.37 11.05
N SER A 155 15.00 8.88 12.24
CA SER A 155 15.88 8.22 13.20
C SER A 155 15.30 8.25 14.61
N GLY A 156 15.52 7.18 15.37
CA GLY A 156 15.17 7.11 16.80
C GLY A 156 16.13 7.84 17.74
N GLU A 157 17.21 8.43 17.21
CA GLU A 157 18.18 9.23 17.98
C GLU A 157 17.61 10.62 18.27
N ARG A 158 17.56 10.98 19.56
CA ARG A 158 17.35 12.36 20.03
C ARG A 158 18.66 13.11 20.05
#